data_AF-A0A960Y4L5-F1
#
_entry.id   AF-A0A960Y4L5-F1
#
_cell.length_a   1.000
_cell.length_b   1.000
_cell.length_c   1.000
_cell.angle_alpha   90.00
_cell.angle_beta   90.00
_cell.angle_gamma   90.00
#
_symmetry.space_group_name_H-M   'P 1'
#
loop_
_entity.id
_entity.type
_entity.pdbx_description
1 polymer ?
#
loop_
_entity_poly.entity_id
_entity_poly.type
_entity_poly.pdbx_seq_one_letter_code
_entity_poly.pdbx_strand_id
1 'polypeptide(L)'
;MQVIEQKLEVLEPLAKRLVALDSAAERGELLASTPQVEEFLSSHPDLIVQLPQLSDEERCVLFAMICMGEAERFSVIFKEPQNLLKFHRLLRSLIDTEQFYSSLGGIVGYHATFLRLLLEEEAPPEHPTHYLTPPVTDLTHETPEIKRFIFSGIENLGRTAFIFPVGGAGDRLNLVDPLTKEPLPAAKLNFGGQSLLEILFEYVQGLEYLHYKLFGKQVTVPIALMASQEKSNYEHITSICDHHFWFHRDVKNILFCTQPLSPVITVEGNWAFRTPFELHMKPGGHGVIWKLAI
;
A
#
# COMPACT_ATOMS: atom_id res chain seq x y z
N MET A 1 7.39 -26.54 0.57
CA MET A 1 7.79 -26.33 1.98
C MET A 1 9.30 -26.32 2.16
N GLN A 2 10.03 -27.41 1.92
CA GLN A 2 11.49 -27.45 2.14
C GLN A 2 12.28 -26.31 1.46
N VAL A 3 11.88 -25.91 0.25
CA VAL A 3 12.48 -24.76 -0.47
C VAL A 3 12.17 -23.42 0.21
N ILE A 4 10.97 -23.26 0.78
CA ILE A 4 10.56 -22.04 1.50
C ILE A 4 11.31 -21.94 2.84
N GLU A 5 11.44 -23.04 3.56
CA GLU A 5 12.23 -23.12 4.81
C GLU A 5 13.68 -22.73 4.56
N GLN A 6 14.32 -23.28 3.52
CA GLN A 6 15.68 -22.92 3.12
C GLN A 6 15.83 -21.43 2.76
N LYS A 7 14.85 -20.85 2.06
CA LYS A 7 14.84 -19.40 1.78
C LYS A 7 14.76 -18.60 3.09
N LEU A 8 13.90 -18.99 4.03
CA LEU A 8 13.71 -18.29 5.30
C LEU A 8 14.97 -18.30 6.19
N GLU A 9 15.70 -19.42 6.23
CA GLU A 9 16.98 -19.53 6.97
C GLU A 9 17.98 -18.45 6.57
N VAL A 10 17.94 -18.00 5.31
CA VAL A 10 18.78 -16.92 4.79
C VAL A 10 18.14 -15.55 4.98
N LEU A 11 16.86 -15.41 4.62
CA LEU A 11 16.22 -14.10 4.51
C LEU A 11 15.86 -13.49 5.86
N GLU A 12 15.48 -14.27 6.87
CA GLU A 12 15.12 -13.71 8.17
C GLU A 12 16.30 -13.06 8.93
N PRO A 13 17.49 -13.71 9.02
CA PRO A 13 18.66 -13.06 9.61
C PRO A 13 19.09 -11.82 8.81
N LEU A 14 18.99 -11.87 7.49
CA LEU A 14 19.31 -10.74 6.62
C LEU A 14 18.36 -9.56 6.85
N ALA A 15 17.05 -9.82 6.90
CA ALA A 15 16.03 -8.82 7.21
C ALA A 15 16.29 -8.12 8.55
N LYS A 16 16.62 -8.88 9.60
CA LYS A 16 16.96 -8.33 10.92
C LYS A 16 18.17 -7.38 10.88
N ARG A 17 19.19 -7.71 10.09
CA ARG A 17 20.36 -6.83 9.91
C ARG A 17 20.01 -5.57 9.13
N LEU A 18 19.16 -5.69 8.12
CA LEU A 18 18.69 -4.56 7.31
C LEU A 18 17.88 -3.56 8.14
N VAL A 19 17.12 -3.99 9.16
CA VAL A 19 16.37 -3.06 10.03
C VAL A 19 17.28 -2.04 10.73
N ALA A 20 18.53 -2.38 11.00
CA ALA A 20 19.48 -1.50 11.70
C ALA A 20 20.15 -0.45 10.79
N LEU A 21 19.81 -0.41 9.50
CA LEU A 21 20.43 0.46 8.51
C LEU A 21 19.42 1.49 7.99
N ASP A 22 19.83 2.75 7.99
CA ASP A 22 18.96 3.89 7.70
C ASP A 22 19.02 4.36 6.24
N SER A 23 20.10 4.05 5.52
CA SER A 23 20.30 4.52 4.14
C SER A 23 20.23 3.39 3.10
N ALA A 24 19.76 3.73 1.89
CA ALA A 24 19.74 2.79 0.76
C ALA A 24 21.16 2.32 0.37
N ALA A 25 22.16 3.19 0.50
CA ALA A 25 23.56 2.86 0.23
C ALA A 25 24.08 1.77 1.17
N GLU A 26 23.95 1.95 2.49
CA GLU A 26 24.39 0.96 3.49
C GLU A 26 23.65 -0.38 3.33
N ARG A 27 22.34 -0.33 3.07
CA ARG A 27 21.53 -1.53 2.80
C ARG A 27 22.00 -2.24 1.53
N GLY A 28 22.27 -1.47 0.47
CA GLY A 28 22.83 -1.97 -0.79
C GLY A 28 24.18 -2.64 -0.60
N GLU A 29 25.09 -2.05 0.19
CA GLU A 29 26.39 -2.64 0.52
C GLU A 29 26.25 -3.95 1.31
N LEU A 30 25.37 -3.97 2.31
CA LEU A 30 25.08 -5.19 3.07
C LEU A 30 24.55 -6.30 2.15
N LEU A 31 23.59 -5.98 1.27
CA LEU A 31 23.03 -6.94 0.33
C LEU A 31 24.07 -7.41 -0.70
N ALA A 32 24.89 -6.49 -1.23
CA ALA A 32 25.95 -6.80 -2.17
C ALA A 32 27.02 -7.74 -1.60
N SER A 33 27.24 -7.70 -0.28
CA SER A 33 28.18 -8.59 0.42
C SER A 33 27.68 -10.02 0.61
N THR A 34 26.45 -10.34 0.20
CA THR A 34 25.89 -11.69 0.34
C THR A 34 26.43 -12.64 -0.74
N PRO A 35 26.68 -13.92 -0.43
CA PRO A 35 27.14 -14.90 -1.42
C PRO A 35 26.21 -15.03 -2.62
N GLN A 36 24.90 -14.88 -2.41
CA GLN A 36 23.88 -14.93 -3.46
C GLN A 36 24.09 -13.83 -4.51
N VAL A 37 24.41 -12.61 -4.08
CA VAL A 37 24.65 -11.49 -5.00
C VAL A 37 25.97 -11.66 -5.74
N GLU A 38 27.02 -12.09 -5.05
CA GLU A 38 28.33 -12.35 -5.67
C GLU A 38 28.24 -13.44 -6.75
N GLU A 39 27.58 -14.55 -6.45
CA GLU A 39 27.39 -15.67 -7.38
C GLU A 39 26.53 -15.27 -8.58
N PHE A 40 25.44 -14.56 -8.34
CA PHE A 40 24.54 -14.09 -9.40
C PHE A 40 25.21 -13.09 -10.34
N LEU A 41 25.96 -12.12 -9.80
CA LEU A 41 26.68 -11.16 -10.63
C LEU A 41 27.80 -11.83 -11.45
N SER A 42 28.49 -12.82 -10.87
CA SER A 42 29.53 -13.58 -11.56
C SER A 42 29.00 -14.36 -12.77
N SER A 43 27.75 -14.83 -12.71
CA SER A 43 27.08 -15.52 -13.82
C SER A 43 26.40 -14.57 -14.83
N HIS A 44 26.27 -13.28 -14.51
CA HIS A 44 25.58 -12.27 -15.32
C HIS A 44 26.44 -11.01 -15.54
N PRO A 45 27.54 -11.10 -16.32
CA PRO A 45 28.46 -9.97 -16.53
C PRO A 45 27.80 -8.74 -17.18
N ASP A 46 26.75 -8.95 -17.99
CA ASP A 46 25.99 -7.87 -18.61
C ASP A 46 25.35 -6.93 -17.57
N LEU A 47 24.95 -7.47 -16.40
CA LEU A 47 24.37 -6.69 -15.31
C LEU A 47 25.43 -5.86 -14.58
N ILE A 48 26.65 -6.37 -14.44
CA ILE A 48 27.78 -5.65 -13.81
C ILE A 48 28.04 -4.34 -14.54
N VAL A 49 27.94 -4.34 -15.88
CA VAL A 49 28.13 -3.14 -16.71
C VAL A 49 27.05 -2.07 -16.44
N GLN A 50 25.85 -2.48 -15.99
CA GLN A 50 24.75 -1.57 -15.69
C GLN A 50 24.80 -1.01 -14.27
N LEU A 51 25.43 -1.69 -13.30
CA LEU A 51 25.47 -1.26 -11.89
C LEU A 51 25.92 0.19 -11.66
N PRO A 52 26.93 0.73 -12.39
CA PRO A 52 27.34 2.13 -12.23
C PRO A 52 26.27 3.14 -12.66
N GLN A 53 25.29 2.73 -13.47
CA GLN A 53 24.21 3.59 -13.95
C GLN A 53 23.00 3.60 -13.02
N LEU A 54 22.95 2.69 -12.05
CA LEU A 54 21.89 2.61 -11.06
C LEU A 54 22.13 3.61 -9.92
N SER A 55 21.05 4.19 -9.41
CA SER A 55 21.05 4.90 -8.12
C SER A 55 21.29 3.95 -6.94
N ASP A 56 21.57 4.47 -5.75
CA ASP A 56 21.72 3.66 -4.54
C ASP A 56 20.44 2.90 -4.20
N GLU A 57 19.29 3.53 -4.38
CA GLU A 57 17.97 2.91 -4.19
C GLU A 57 17.72 1.79 -5.21
N GLU A 58 18.02 2.02 -6.50
CA GLU A 58 17.89 0.99 -7.53
C GLU A 58 18.85 -0.19 -7.27
N ARG A 59 20.08 0.06 -6.82
CA ARG A 59 21.02 -1.01 -6.41
C ARG A 59 20.52 -1.79 -5.22
N CYS A 60 20.04 -1.12 -4.19
CA CYS A 60 19.47 -1.75 -2.99
C CYS A 60 18.33 -2.70 -3.36
N VAL A 61 17.37 -2.23 -4.17
CA VAL A 61 16.25 -3.05 -4.65
C VAL A 61 16.73 -4.23 -5.49
N LEU A 62 17.65 -4.00 -6.44
CA LEU A 62 18.19 -5.07 -7.28
C LEU A 62 18.85 -6.17 -6.44
N PHE A 63 19.71 -5.81 -5.50
CA PHE A 63 20.39 -6.78 -4.65
C PHE A 63 19.40 -7.50 -3.72
N ALA A 64 18.38 -6.82 -3.22
CA ALA A 64 17.29 -7.46 -2.49
C ALA A 64 16.59 -8.53 -3.35
N MET A 65 16.26 -8.21 -4.61
CA MET A 65 15.64 -9.16 -5.55
C MET A 65 16.51 -10.39 -5.81
N ILE A 66 17.84 -10.20 -5.90
CA ILE A 66 18.80 -11.30 -6.04
C ILE A 66 18.81 -12.18 -4.79
N CYS A 67 18.90 -11.58 -3.59
CA CYS A 67 18.87 -12.32 -2.32
C CYS A 67 17.62 -13.18 -2.16
N MET A 68 16.46 -12.69 -2.61
CA MET A 68 15.18 -13.43 -2.58
C MET A 68 15.07 -14.52 -3.64
N GLY A 69 16.02 -14.58 -4.59
CA GLY A 69 16.00 -15.50 -5.73
C GLY A 69 15.02 -15.10 -6.83
N GLU A 70 14.55 -13.85 -6.84
CA GLU A 70 13.62 -13.34 -7.86
C GLU A 70 14.35 -12.86 -9.13
N ALA A 71 15.66 -12.64 -9.05
CA ALA A 71 16.45 -12.05 -10.12
C ALA A 71 16.61 -12.93 -11.37
N GLU A 72 16.60 -14.25 -11.20
CA GLU A 72 16.67 -15.22 -12.30
C GLU A 72 15.54 -15.07 -13.32
N ARG A 73 14.42 -14.48 -12.92
CA ARG A 73 13.23 -14.32 -13.77
C ARG A 73 13.38 -13.20 -14.80
N PHE A 74 14.35 -12.31 -14.65
CA PHE A 74 14.60 -11.21 -15.58
C PHE A 74 16.05 -11.12 -16.08
N SER A 75 16.92 -12.02 -15.64
CA SER A 75 18.35 -12.02 -15.95
C SER A 75 18.67 -12.21 -17.45
N VAL A 76 17.81 -12.93 -18.17
CA VAL A 76 18.02 -13.30 -19.59
C VAL A 76 17.78 -12.15 -20.58
N ILE A 77 17.25 -11.02 -20.12
CA ILE A 77 16.43 -10.13 -20.96
C ILE A 77 17.13 -8.80 -21.30
N PHE A 78 18.38 -8.59 -20.87
CA PHE A 78 19.11 -7.32 -21.02
C PHE A 78 19.74 -7.03 -22.40
N LYS A 79 19.33 -7.74 -23.45
CA LYS A 79 19.96 -7.62 -24.79
C LYS A 79 19.47 -6.44 -25.63
N GLU A 80 18.36 -5.79 -25.24
CA GLU A 80 17.72 -4.74 -26.03
C GLU A 80 17.55 -3.43 -25.22
N PRO A 81 17.75 -2.24 -25.83
CA PRO A 81 17.61 -0.96 -25.11
C PRO A 81 16.26 -0.75 -24.41
N GLN A 82 15.16 -1.21 -25.02
CA GLN A 82 13.82 -1.14 -24.41
C GLN A 82 13.73 -1.91 -23.09
N ASN A 83 14.52 -2.96 -22.91
CA ASN A 83 14.49 -3.79 -21.71
C ASN A 83 15.22 -3.11 -20.54
N LEU A 84 16.25 -2.31 -20.83
CA LEU A 84 16.89 -1.47 -19.81
C LEU A 84 15.91 -0.43 -19.25
N LEU A 85 15.14 0.22 -20.12
CA LEU A 85 14.14 1.18 -19.67
C LEU A 85 13.05 0.52 -18.80
N LYS A 86 12.58 -0.67 -19.21
CA LYS A 86 11.62 -1.45 -18.42
C LYS A 86 12.20 -1.90 -17.08
N PHE A 87 13.48 -2.28 -17.05
CA PHE A 87 14.18 -2.66 -15.85
C PHE A 87 14.31 -1.51 -14.85
N HIS A 88 14.71 -0.31 -15.29
CA HIS A 88 14.70 0.87 -14.42
C HIS A 88 13.30 1.16 -13.88
N ARG A 89 12.25 1.02 -14.69
CA ARG A 89 10.87 1.20 -14.22
C ARG A 89 10.49 0.16 -13.16
N LEU A 90 10.88 -1.10 -13.36
CA LEU A 90 10.67 -2.16 -12.37
C LEU A 90 11.33 -1.81 -11.04
N LEU A 91 12.64 -1.49 -11.05
CA LEU A 91 13.38 -1.16 -9.84
C LEU A 91 12.76 0.04 -9.12
N ARG A 92 12.44 1.11 -9.87
CA ARG A 92 11.81 2.32 -9.30
C ARG A 92 10.44 2.04 -8.70
N SER A 93 9.64 1.17 -9.33
CA SER A 93 8.32 0.80 -8.80
C SER A 93 8.37 0.09 -7.45
N LEU A 94 9.55 -0.44 -7.08
CA LEU A 94 9.79 -1.17 -5.83
C LEU A 94 10.45 -0.30 -4.75
N ILE A 95 10.99 0.88 -5.09
CA ILE A 95 11.64 1.76 -4.12
C ILE A 95 10.67 2.15 -3.00
N ASP A 96 9.44 2.51 -3.35
CA ASP A 96 8.41 2.85 -2.36
C ASP A 96 8.10 1.66 -1.45
N THR A 97 8.09 0.44 -1.98
CA THR A 97 7.90 -0.79 -1.20
C THR A 97 9.08 -1.04 -0.25
N GLU A 98 10.32 -0.84 -0.72
CA GLU A 98 11.54 -0.97 0.09
C GLU A 98 11.55 0.02 1.26
N GLN A 99 11.27 1.28 0.99
CA GLN A 99 11.20 2.31 2.03
C GLN A 99 10.04 2.07 2.98
N PHE A 100 8.85 1.74 2.44
CA PHE A 100 7.67 1.51 3.26
C PHE A 100 7.82 0.30 4.17
N TYR A 101 8.55 -0.75 3.79
CA TYR A 101 8.78 -1.91 4.65
C TYR A 101 10.15 -1.90 5.35
N SER A 102 10.86 -0.77 5.38
CA SER A 102 12.17 -0.62 6.05
C SER A 102 12.19 -1.18 7.49
N SER A 103 11.12 -0.96 8.25
CA SER A 103 10.94 -1.48 9.63
C SER A 103 10.87 -3.01 9.74
N LEU A 104 10.65 -3.71 8.62
CA LEU A 104 10.73 -5.17 8.53
C LEU A 104 12.06 -5.65 7.94
N GLY A 105 12.93 -4.75 7.49
CA GLY A 105 14.09 -5.08 6.67
C GLY A 105 13.82 -4.88 5.17
N GLY A 106 12.88 -4.01 4.81
CA GLY A 106 12.55 -3.68 3.43
C GLY A 106 11.76 -4.78 2.72
N ILE A 107 11.93 -4.88 1.42
CA ILE A 107 11.29 -5.90 0.58
C ILE A 107 11.74 -7.31 0.99
N VAL A 108 13.00 -7.47 1.42
CA VAL A 108 13.51 -8.75 1.95
C VAL A 108 12.67 -9.20 3.16
N GLY A 109 12.44 -8.28 4.09
CA GLY A 109 11.60 -8.51 5.27
C GLY A 109 10.15 -8.79 4.94
N TYR A 110 9.59 -8.03 3.99
CA TYR A 110 8.25 -8.25 3.46
C TYR A 110 8.10 -9.67 2.88
N HIS A 111 9.02 -10.08 2.01
CA HIS A 111 8.99 -11.39 1.36
C HIS A 111 9.16 -12.52 2.39
N ALA A 112 10.14 -12.41 3.30
CA ALA A 112 10.32 -13.38 4.38
C ALA A 112 9.06 -13.51 5.26
N THR A 113 8.39 -12.41 5.58
CA THR A 113 7.15 -12.44 6.35
C THR A 113 6.07 -13.25 5.64
N PHE A 114 5.88 -13.05 4.32
CA PHE A 114 4.91 -13.82 3.55
C PHE A 114 5.29 -15.31 3.44
N LEU A 115 6.57 -15.61 3.22
CA LEU A 115 7.04 -17.00 3.20
C LEU A 115 6.75 -17.71 4.52
N ARG A 116 6.92 -17.02 5.66
CA ARG A 116 6.58 -17.57 6.98
C ARG A 116 5.07 -17.80 7.13
N LEU A 117 4.24 -16.85 6.70
CA LEU A 117 2.78 -17.00 6.73
C LEU A 117 2.29 -18.19 5.89
N LEU A 118 2.93 -18.44 4.73
CA LEU A 118 2.62 -19.62 3.90
C LEU A 118 2.95 -20.95 4.60
N LEU A 119 3.92 -20.98 5.52
CA LEU A 119 4.20 -22.16 6.34
C LEU A 119 3.22 -22.29 7.53
N GLU A 120 2.77 -21.16 8.09
CA GLU A 120 1.87 -21.12 9.25
C GLU A 120 0.41 -21.47 8.90
N GLU A 121 -0.06 -21.20 7.67
CA GLU A 121 -1.45 -21.46 7.23
C GLU A 121 -1.85 -22.95 7.33
N GLU A 122 -0.86 -23.86 7.38
CA GLU A 122 -1.10 -25.31 7.50
C GLU A 122 -1.11 -25.83 8.94
N ALA A 123 -0.78 -25.00 9.95
CA ALA A 123 -0.78 -25.43 11.35
C ALA A 123 -2.19 -25.35 11.97
N PRO A 124 -2.71 -26.43 12.58
CA PRO A 124 -3.99 -26.36 13.29
C PRO A 124 -3.89 -25.38 14.47
N PRO A 125 -4.95 -24.59 14.76
CA PRO A 125 -4.90 -23.64 15.87
C PRO A 125 -4.68 -24.39 17.20
N GLU A 126 -3.57 -24.08 17.87
CA GLU A 126 -3.14 -24.78 19.10
C GLU A 126 -4.04 -24.51 20.32
N HIS A 127 -4.94 -23.52 20.25
CA HIS A 127 -5.70 -23.05 21.40
C HIS A 127 -7.21 -22.87 21.12
N PRO A 128 -8.08 -23.22 22.08
CA PRO A 128 -9.50 -22.91 21.98
C PRO A 128 -9.69 -21.40 21.88
N THR A 129 -10.33 -20.96 20.79
CA THR A 129 -10.64 -19.54 20.58
C THR A 129 -11.72 -19.10 21.56
N HIS A 130 -11.37 -18.23 22.50
CA HIS A 130 -12.32 -17.59 23.41
C HIS A 130 -12.78 -16.25 22.82
N TYR A 131 -14.06 -16.15 22.49
CA TYR A 131 -14.67 -14.91 22.00
C TYR A 131 -15.03 -13.99 23.16
N LEU A 132 -14.59 -12.74 23.10
CA LEU A 132 -15.01 -11.70 24.03
C LEU A 132 -16.23 -10.98 23.45
N THR A 133 -17.32 -10.91 24.20
CA THR A 133 -18.50 -10.13 23.83
C THR A 133 -18.45 -8.78 24.55
N PRO A 134 -18.26 -7.65 23.84
CA PRO A 134 -18.30 -6.34 24.47
C PRO A 134 -19.73 -6.02 24.95
N PRO A 135 -19.89 -5.12 25.93
CA PRO A 135 -21.21 -4.58 26.29
C PRO A 135 -21.88 -3.98 25.05
N VAL A 136 -23.12 -4.36 24.78
CA VAL A 136 -23.88 -3.89 23.60
C VAL A 136 -24.82 -2.77 24.04
N THR A 137 -24.66 -1.59 23.46
CA THR A 137 -25.67 -0.53 23.50
C THR A 137 -26.53 -0.63 22.25
N ASP A 138 -27.84 -0.81 22.41
CA ASP A 138 -28.76 -0.85 21.28
C ASP A 138 -28.98 0.57 20.73
N LEU A 139 -28.45 0.84 19.53
CA LEU A 139 -28.56 2.13 18.84
C LEU A 139 -29.83 2.28 17.99
N THR A 140 -30.70 1.26 17.93
CA THR A 140 -31.90 1.26 17.08
C THR A 140 -33.07 2.05 17.68
N HIS A 141 -33.04 2.30 18.99
CA HIS A 141 -34.06 3.05 19.70
C HIS A 141 -33.53 4.37 20.21
N GLU A 142 -34.33 5.42 20.09
CA GLU A 142 -33.94 6.73 20.60
C GLU A 142 -34.04 6.76 22.13
N THR A 143 -32.89 6.90 22.82
CA THR A 143 -32.83 7.05 24.27
C THR A 143 -32.20 8.40 24.65
N PRO A 144 -32.43 8.91 25.89
CA PRO A 144 -31.74 10.12 26.36
C PRO A 144 -30.22 10.02 26.30
N GLU A 145 -29.67 8.82 26.50
CA GLU A 145 -28.25 8.54 26.40
C GLU A 145 -27.75 8.66 24.95
N ILE A 146 -28.45 8.05 23.99
CA ILE A 146 -28.10 8.15 22.56
C ILE A 146 -28.18 9.60 22.07
N LYS A 147 -29.22 10.34 22.48
CA LYS A 147 -29.31 11.79 22.20
C LYS A 147 -28.07 12.52 22.70
N ARG A 148 -27.66 12.26 23.95
CA ARG A 148 -26.47 12.87 24.54
C ARG A 148 -25.21 12.53 23.75
N PHE A 149 -25.04 11.29 23.28
CA PHE A 149 -23.90 10.91 22.44
C PHE A 149 -23.91 11.60 21.07
N ILE A 150 -25.07 11.68 20.40
CA ILE A 150 -25.21 12.40 19.13
C ILE A 150 -24.84 13.88 19.30
N PHE A 151 -25.42 14.54 20.31
CA PHE A 151 -25.12 15.95 20.60
C PHE A 151 -23.64 16.16 20.92
N SER A 152 -23.05 15.28 21.75
CA SER A 152 -21.64 15.34 22.11
C SER A 152 -20.73 15.17 20.87
N GLY A 153 -21.08 14.25 19.96
CA GLY A 153 -20.35 14.05 18.71
C GLY A 153 -20.37 15.28 17.81
N ILE A 154 -21.54 15.91 17.63
CA ILE A 154 -21.66 17.12 16.82
C ILE A 154 -20.92 18.28 17.50
N GLU A 155 -21.12 18.52 18.79
CA GLU A 155 -20.45 19.59 19.56
C GLU A 155 -18.91 19.51 19.45
N ASN A 156 -18.36 18.30 19.41
CA ASN A 156 -16.92 18.07 19.33
C ASN A 156 -16.40 17.94 17.90
N LEU A 157 -17.21 18.23 16.86
CA LEU A 157 -16.82 18.07 15.46
C LEU A 157 -15.56 18.87 15.09
N GLY A 158 -15.34 20.03 15.71
CA GLY A 158 -14.10 20.82 15.54
C GLY A 158 -12.82 20.18 16.09
N ARG A 159 -12.93 19.02 16.77
CA ARG A 159 -11.82 18.18 17.27
C ARG A 159 -11.77 16.81 16.59
N THR A 160 -12.59 16.62 15.56
CA THR A 160 -12.68 15.37 14.80
C THR A 160 -11.91 15.53 13.49
N ALA A 161 -11.43 14.41 12.95
CA ALA A 161 -10.97 14.28 11.57
C ALA A 161 -11.58 13.02 10.96
N PHE A 162 -11.83 13.03 9.66
CA PHE A 162 -12.27 11.84 8.93
C PHE A 162 -11.10 11.23 8.17
N ILE A 163 -10.98 9.91 8.21
CA ILE A 163 -10.01 9.17 7.41
C ILE A 163 -10.80 8.20 6.52
N PHE A 164 -10.71 8.38 5.20
CA PHE A 164 -11.41 7.54 4.23
C PHE A 164 -10.42 6.63 3.48
N PRO A 165 -10.47 5.31 3.69
CA PRO A 165 -9.68 4.35 2.94
C PRO A 165 -10.30 4.11 1.55
N VAL A 166 -9.94 4.97 0.60
CA VAL A 166 -10.50 4.99 -0.78
C VAL A 166 -9.57 4.35 -1.82
N GLY A 167 -8.47 3.73 -1.40
CA GLY A 167 -7.46 3.11 -2.26
C GLY A 167 -7.81 1.73 -2.81
N GLY A 168 -9.04 1.26 -2.63
CA GLY A 168 -9.49 -0.07 -3.07
C GLY A 168 -9.69 -0.16 -4.59
N ALA A 169 -9.21 -1.25 -5.20
CA ALA A 169 -9.26 -1.48 -6.65
C ALA A 169 -10.68 -1.71 -7.21
N GLY A 170 -11.67 -2.01 -6.37
CA GLY A 170 -13.06 -2.20 -6.80
C GLY A 170 -13.30 -3.40 -7.72
N ASP A 171 -12.37 -4.36 -7.79
CA ASP A 171 -12.39 -5.48 -8.77
C ASP A 171 -13.73 -6.24 -8.80
N ARG A 172 -14.35 -6.47 -7.64
CA ARG A 172 -15.64 -7.18 -7.53
C ARG A 172 -16.83 -6.45 -8.14
N LEU A 173 -16.72 -5.12 -8.32
CA LEU A 173 -17.78 -4.31 -8.92
C LEU A 173 -17.73 -4.35 -10.45
N ASN A 174 -16.65 -4.85 -11.04
CA ASN A 174 -16.38 -4.80 -12.47
C ASN A 174 -16.61 -3.40 -13.06
N LEU A 175 -16.22 -2.37 -12.29
CA LEU A 175 -16.44 -0.98 -12.66
C LEU A 175 -15.45 -0.60 -13.77
N VAL A 176 -15.99 -0.24 -14.93
CA VAL A 176 -15.22 0.15 -16.12
C VAL A 176 -15.77 1.43 -16.71
N ASP A 177 -14.90 2.22 -17.32
CA ASP A 177 -15.31 3.37 -18.10
C ASP A 177 -16.05 2.87 -19.37
N PRO A 178 -17.28 3.34 -19.65
CA PRO A 178 -18.05 2.85 -20.77
C PRO A 178 -17.44 3.21 -22.14
N LEU A 179 -16.65 4.28 -22.23
CA LEU A 179 -16.00 4.75 -23.44
C LEU A 179 -14.62 4.10 -23.64
N THR A 180 -13.75 4.17 -22.64
CA THR A 180 -12.35 3.66 -22.78
C THR A 180 -12.23 2.17 -22.48
N LYS A 181 -13.23 1.58 -21.80
CA LYS A 181 -13.20 0.21 -21.26
C LYS A 181 -12.15 -0.02 -20.18
N GLU A 182 -11.50 1.04 -19.71
CA GLU A 182 -10.51 0.93 -18.65
C GLU A 182 -11.18 0.70 -17.29
N PRO A 183 -10.56 -0.10 -16.40
CA PRO A 183 -11.05 -0.28 -15.04
C PRO A 183 -11.04 1.03 -14.26
N LEU A 184 -12.09 1.29 -13.48
CA LEU A 184 -12.21 2.46 -12.63
C LEU A 184 -12.08 2.08 -11.14
N PRO A 185 -11.57 3.00 -10.29
CA PRO A 185 -11.53 2.79 -8.84
C PRO A 185 -12.92 2.89 -8.20
N ALA A 186 -13.09 2.27 -7.04
CA ALA A 186 -14.37 2.30 -6.29
C ALA A 186 -14.84 3.72 -5.94
N ALA A 187 -13.91 4.68 -5.78
CA ALA A 187 -14.22 6.09 -5.54
C ALA A 187 -15.10 6.72 -6.64
N LYS A 188 -15.03 6.21 -7.88
CA LYS A 188 -15.81 6.67 -9.05
C LYS A 188 -17.16 5.96 -9.19
N LEU A 189 -17.49 5.01 -8.30
CA LEU A 189 -18.78 4.32 -8.33
C LEU A 189 -19.92 5.34 -8.19
N ASN A 190 -20.86 5.33 -9.14
CA ASN A 190 -21.90 6.34 -9.21
C ASN A 190 -23.18 5.87 -8.49
N PHE A 191 -23.74 6.73 -7.64
CA PHE A 191 -25.06 6.60 -7.04
C PHE A 191 -25.84 7.90 -7.25
N GLY A 192 -26.99 7.82 -7.91
CA GLY A 192 -27.87 8.98 -8.09
C GLY A 192 -27.26 10.14 -8.90
N GLY A 193 -26.25 9.88 -9.73
CA GLY A 193 -25.53 10.90 -10.51
C GLY A 193 -24.22 11.37 -9.88
N GLN A 194 -23.94 11.01 -8.63
CA GLN A 194 -22.73 11.41 -7.89
C GLN A 194 -21.80 10.22 -7.67
N SER A 195 -20.50 10.44 -7.66
CA SER A 195 -19.53 9.43 -7.25
C SER A 195 -19.57 9.17 -5.75
N LEU A 196 -19.14 7.99 -5.34
CA LEU A 196 -19.01 7.63 -3.92
C LEU A 196 -18.15 8.64 -3.15
N LEU A 197 -17.08 9.15 -3.76
CA LEU A 197 -16.24 10.16 -3.13
C LEU A 197 -16.99 11.47 -2.88
N GLU A 198 -17.77 11.96 -3.85
CA GLU A 198 -18.61 13.16 -3.67
C GLU A 198 -19.57 12.99 -2.50
N ILE A 199 -20.25 11.83 -2.41
CA ILE A 199 -21.18 11.53 -1.33
C ILE A 199 -20.50 11.56 0.05
N LEU A 200 -19.26 11.08 0.15
CA LEU A 200 -18.49 11.14 1.40
C LEU A 200 -18.17 12.59 1.80
N PHE A 201 -17.81 13.45 0.84
CA PHE A 201 -17.56 14.87 1.10
C PHE A 201 -18.83 15.60 1.51
N GLU A 202 -19.96 15.34 0.83
CA GLU A 202 -21.26 15.92 1.17
C GLU A 202 -21.71 15.51 2.57
N TYR A 203 -21.48 14.25 2.95
CA TYR A 203 -21.75 13.79 4.31
C TYR A 203 -21.00 14.64 5.36
N VAL A 204 -19.71 14.88 5.18
CA VAL A 204 -18.91 15.70 6.10
C VAL A 204 -19.40 17.16 6.12
N GLN A 205 -19.67 17.75 4.95
CA GLN A 205 -20.23 19.10 4.85
C GLN A 205 -21.60 19.21 5.54
N GLY A 206 -22.43 18.17 5.47
CA GLY A 206 -23.70 18.09 6.18
C GLY A 206 -23.52 18.17 7.70
N LEU A 207 -22.53 17.46 8.25
CA LEU A 207 -22.19 17.54 9.68
C LEU A 207 -21.68 18.93 10.08
N GLU A 208 -20.81 19.54 9.27
CA GLU A 208 -20.29 20.89 9.50
C GLU A 208 -21.42 21.93 9.50
N TYR A 209 -22.36 21.82 8.55
CA TYR A 209 -23.53 22.67 8.48
C TYR A 209 -24.45 22.48 9.70
N LEU A 210 -24.69 21.23 10.12
CA LEU A 210 -25.48 20.94 11.31
C LEU A 210 -24.83 21.51 12.57
N HIS A 211 -23.52 21.36 12.74
CA HIS A 211 -22.77 22.00 13.84
C HIS A 211 -22.94 23.52 13.82
N TYR A 212 -22.81 24.17 12.66
CA TYR A 212 -23.07 25.60 12.54
C TYR A 212 -24.50 25.97 12.95
N LYS A 213 -25.51 25.19 12.54
CA LYS A 213 -26.91 25.46 12.90
C LYS A 213 -27.19 25.31 14.39
N LEU A 214 -26.55 24.37 15.06
CA LEU A 214 -26.78 24.12 16.49
C LEU A 214 -25.98 25.08 17.39
N PHE A 215 -24.76 25.45 16.99
CA PHE A 215 -23.81 26.16 17.87
C PHE A 215 -23.40 27.55 17.36
N GLY A 216 -23.86 27.96 16.18
CA GLY A 216 -23.52 29.25 15.57
C GLY A 216 -22.05 29.40 15.16
N LYS A 217 -21.29 28.30 15.18
CA LYS A 217 -19.85 28.28 14.89
C LYS A 217 -19.57 27.39 13.68
N GLN A 218 -18.94 27.96 12.65
CA GLN A 218 -18.48 27.18 11.52
C GLN A 218 -17.21 26.40 11.88
N VAL A 219 -17.13 25.15 11.40
CA VAL A 219 -15.95 24.30 11.51
C VAL A 219 -15.65 23.72 10.14
N THR A 220 -14.37 23.45 9.88
CA THR A 220 -13.93 22.70 8.72
C THR A 220 -13.16 21.51 9.23
N VAL A 221 -13.75 20.33 9.09
CA VAL A 221 -13.21 19.06 9.54
C VAL A 221 -12.10 18.64 8.56
N PRO A 222 -10.89 18.35 9.06
CA PRO A 222 -9.83 17.77 8.24
C PRO A 222 -10.23 16.40 7.70
N ILE A 223 -9.87 16.13 6.46
CA ILE A 223 -10.13 14.85 5.79
C ILE A 223 -8.80 14.25 5.33
N ALA A 224 -8.54 13.00 5.69
CA ALA A 224 -7.45 12.23 5.13
C ALA A 224 -8.01 11.19 4.15
N LEU A 225 -7.46 11.14 2.95
CA LEU A 225 -7.80 10.18 1.90
C LEU A 225 -6.64 9.20 1.75
N MET A 226 -6.87 7.94 2.11
CA MET A 226 -5.89 6.90 1.83
C MET A 226 -6.15 6.32 0.44
N ALA A 227 -5.34 6.71 -0.54
CA ALA A 227 -5.45 6.36 -1.96
C ALA A 227 -4.45 5.24 -2.33
N SER A 228 -4.45 4.81 -3.60
CA SER A 228 -3.42 3.93 -4.18
C SER A 228 -3.08 4.35 -5.60
N GLN A 229 -2.03 3.75 -6.18
CA GLN A 229 -1.70 3.88 -7.60
C GLN A 229 -2.40 2.84 -8.49
N GLU A 230 -3.08 1.87 -7.88
CA GLU A 230 -3.79 0.81 -8.62
C GLU A 230 -4.95 1.42 -9.41
N LYS A 231 -4.97 1.18 -10.74
CA LYS A 231 -5.97 1.74 -11.67
C LYS A 231 -6.07 3.28 -11.63
N SER A 232 -4.93 3.94 -11.49
CA SER A 232 -4.85 5.42 -11.45
C SER A 232 -5.77 6.03 -10.37
N ASN A 233 -5.91 5.32 -9.25
CA ASN A 233 -6.86 5.69 -8.19
C ASN A 233 -6.55 7.09 -7.63
N TYR A 234 -5.29 7.39 -7.37
CA TYR A 234 -4.84 8.71 -6.92
C TYR A 234 -5.23 9.82 -7.90
N GLU A 235 -4.97 9.63 -9.20
CA GLU A 235 -5.29 10.60 -10.26
C GLU A 235 -6.80 10.82 -10.36
N HIS A 236 -7.59 9.75 -10.30
CA HIS A 236 -9.04 9.86 -10.34
C HIS A 236 -9.61 10.60 -9.13
N ILE A 237 -9.11 10.32 -7.92
CA ILE A 237 -9.55 11.01 -6.70
C ILE A 237 -9.18 12.50 -6.79
N THR A 238 -7.95 12.81 -7.16
CA THR A 238 -7.48 14.20 -7.29
C THR A 238 -8.29 14.95 -8.35
N SER A 239 -8.57 14.31 -9.49
CA SER A 239 -9.41 14.88 -10.55
C SER A 239 -10.83 15.19 -10.09
N ILE A 240 -11.44 14.33 -9.26
CA ILE A 240 -12.74 14.63 -8.64
C ILE A 240 -12.60 15.85 -7.74
N CYS A 241 -11.61 15.87 -6.84
CA CYS A 241 -11.39 17.02 -5.96
C CYS A 241 -11.22 18.33 -6.75
N ASP A 242 -10.38 18.36 -7.78
CA ASP A 242 -10.16 19.53 -8.62
C ASP A 242 -11.43 20.00 -9.33
N HIS A 243 -12.20 19.07 -9.92
CA HIS A 243 -13.44 19.38 -10.62
C HIS A 243 -14.47 20.06 -9.70
N HIS A 244 -14.48 19.69 -8.42
CA HIS A 244 -15.36 20.26 -7.40
C HIS A 244 -14.71 21.39 -6.60
N PHE A 245 -13.63 22.00 -7.10
CA PHE A 245 -12.88 23.07 -6.40
C PHE A 245 -12.53 22.69 -4.96
N TRP A 246 -12.06 21.45 -4.78
CA TRP A 246 -11.73 20.85 -3.50
C TRP A 246 -12.90 20.87 -2.51
N PHE A 247 -14.12 20.76 -3.02
CA PHE A 247 -15.37 20.86 -2.27
C PHE A 247 -15.44 22.16 -1.45
N HIS A 248 -14.89 23.24 -1.99
CA HIS A 248 -14.75 24.55 -1.36
C HIS A 248 -13.98 24.54 -0.03
N ARG A 249 -13.10 23.55 0.16
CA ARG A 249 -12.16 23.47 1.28
C ARG A 249 -10.80 23.99 0.83
N ASP A 250 -10.03 24.50 1.79
CA ASP A 250 -8.59 24.71 1.57
C ASP A 250 -7.92 23.35 1.34
N VAL A 251 -7.07 23.24 0.33
CA VAL A 251 -6.33 22.01 -0.01
C VAL A 251 -5.55 21.49 1.19
N LYS A 252 -5.05 22.36 2.07
CA LYS A 252 -4.33 21.95 3.30
C LYS A 252 -5.20 21.18 4.30
N ASN A 253 -6.52 21.25 4.18
CA ASN A 253 -7.45 20.49 5.02
C ASN A 253 -7.72 19.07 4.47
N ILE A 254 -7.13 18.72 3.32
CA ILE A 254 -7.23 17.41 2.70
C ILE A 254 -5.84 16.79 2.62
N LEU A 255 -5.61 15.74 3.40
CA LEU A 255 -4.36 15.00 3.42
C LEU A 255 -4.49 13.77 2.51
N PHE A 256 -3.58 13.61 1.56
CA PHE A 256 -3.47 12.38 0.78
C PHE A 256 -2.40 11.46 1.37
N CYS A 257 -2.78 10.22 1.66
CA CYS A 257 -1.86 9.16 2.07
C CYS A 257 -1.91 8.05 1.01
N THR A 258 -0.91 7.96 0.14
CA THR A 258 -0.89 6.92 -0.89
C THR A 258 -0.31 5.64 -0.32
N GLN A 259 -1.10 4.57 -0.27
CA GLN A 259 -0.57 3.27 0.13
C GLN A 259 0.35 2.72 -0.97
N PRO A 260 1.48 2.08 -0.60
CA PRO A 260 2.35 1.47 -1.59
C PRO A 260 1.66 0.28 -2.24
N LEU A 261 2.08 0.00 -3.47
CA LEU A 261 1.83 -1.29 -4.07
C LEU A 261 2.90 -2.28 -3.58
N SER A 262 2.53 -3.55 -3.44
CA SER A 262 3.43 -4.63 -3.04
C SER A 262 3.37 -5.78 -4.05
N PRO A 263 4.48 -6.49 -4.29
CA PRO A 263 4.50 -7.65 -5.17
C PRO A 263 3.58 -8.76 -4.66
N VAL A 264 2.78 -9.33 -5.55
CA VAL A 264 2.01 -10.54 -5.25
C VAL A 264 2.95 -11.73 -5.21
N ILE A 265 2.85 -12.53 -4.14
CA ILE A 265 3.65 -13.74 -3.94
C ILE A 265 2.77 -14.97 -4.19
N THR A 266 3.26 -15.91 -5.00
CA THR A 266 2.58 -17.17 -5.32
C THR A 266 2.67 -18.17 -4.16
N VAL A 267 1.87 -19.24 -4.21
CA VAL A 267 1.90 -20.31 -3.19
C VAL A 267 3.25 -21.03 -3.14
N GLU A 268 4.03 -20.99 -4.22
CA GLU A 268 5.41 -21.51 -4.26
C GLU A 268 6.42 -20.54 -3.61
N GLY A 269 5.98 -19.38 -3.14
CA GLY A 269 6.84 -18.40 -2.49
C GLY A 269 7.70 -17.60 -3.46
N ASN A 270 7.17 -17.25 -4.64
CA ASN A 270 7.87 -16.41 -5.60
C ASN A 270 7.03 -15.23 -6.08
N TRP A 271 7.63 -14.21 -6.68
CA TRP A 271 6.88 -13.07 -7.20
C TRP A 271 6.10 -13.42 -8.47
N ALA A 272 4.86 -12.94 -8.55
CA ALA A 272 4.02 -13.09 -9.72
C ALA A 272 4.37 -12.02 -10.77
N PHE A 273 4.84 -12.45 -11.95
CA PHE A 273 5.09 -11.58 -13.10
C PHE A 273 3.96 -11.70 -14.11
N ARG A 274 3.54 -10.58 -14.70
CA ARG A 274 2.61 -10.56 -15.85
C ARG A 274 3.36 -10.78 -17.15
N THR A 275 4.47 -10.04 -17.31
CA THR A 275 5.42 -10.14 -18.40
C THR A 275 6.83 -9.92 -17.82
N PRO A 276 7.90 -10.20 -18.58
CA PRO A 276 9.23 -9.73 -18.23
C PRO A 276 9.26 -8.27 -17.78
N PHE A 277 9.81 -8.03 -16.59
CA PHE A 277 9.91 -6.72 -15.94
C PHE A 277 8.59 -6.07 -15.48
N GLU A 278 7.47 -6.78 -15.54
CA GLU A 278 6.18 -6.28 -15.07
C GLU A 278 5.64 -7.19 -13.97
N LEU A 279 5.68 -6.70 -12.73
CA LEU A 279 5.15 -7.41 -11.58
C LEU A 279 3.63 -7.28 -11.51
N HIS A 280 2.99 -8.34 -11.05
CA HIS A 280 1.64 -8.23 -10.53
C HIS A 280 1.72 -7.61 -9.13
N MET A 281 1.34 -6.35 -9.04
CA MET A 281 1.36 -5.57 -7.80
C MET A 281 -0.06 -5.39 -7.29
N LYS A 282 -0.23 -5.32 -5.96
CA LYS A 282 -1.51 -5.00 -5.32
C LYS A 282 -1.31 -4.04 -4.15
N PRO A 283 -2.32 -3.23 -3.80
CA PRO A 283 -2.25 -2.38 -2.61
C PRO A 283 -2.07 -3.22 -1.33
N GLY A 284 -1.28 -2.73 -0.38
CA GLY A 284 -0.96 -3.44 0.88
C GLY A 284 -2.12 -3.71 1.84
N GLY A 285 -3.35 -3.28 1.48
CA GLY A 285 -4.56 -3.46 2.27
C GLY A 285 -4.80 -2.30 3.24
N HIS A 286 -6.03 -2.13 3.72
CA HIS A 286 -6.40 -0.94 4.48
C HIS A 286 -5.69 -0.81 5.84
N GLY A 287 -5.13 -1.89 6.38
CA GLY A 287 -4.38 -1.87 7.65
C GLY A 287 -3.08 -1.06 7.59
N VAL A 288 -2.55 -0.79 6.39
CA VAL A 288 -1.36 0.06 6.19
C VAL A 288 -1.57 1.51 6.67
N ILE A 289 -2.82 1.92 6.84
CA ILE A 289 -3.20 3.24 7.35
C ILE A 289 -2.49 3.59 8.65
N TRP A 290 -2.27 2.61 9.53
CA TRP A 290 -1.62 2.83 10.82
C TRP A 290 -0.15 3.19 10.69
N LYS A 291 0.50 2.80 9.59
CA LYS A 291 1.87 3.22 9.28
C LYS A 291 1.91 4.55 8.54
N LEU A 292 0.89 4.85 7.74
CA LEU A 292 0.76 6.11 6.99
C LEU A 292 0.29 7.29 7.86
N ALA A 293 -0.34 7.01 9.00
CA ALA A 293 -0.91 8.01 9.90
C ALA A 293 0.04 8.45 11.03
N ILE A 294 1.25 7.89 11.09
CA ILE A 294 2.33 8.25 12.03
C ILE A 294 3.21 9.30 11.37
#